data_AF-A0A9P6R591-F1
#
_entry.id   AF-A0A9P6R591-F1
#
_cell.length_a   1.000
_cell.length_b   1.000
_cell.length_c   1.000
_cell.angle_alpha   90.00
_cell.angle_beta   90.00
_cell.angle_gamma   90.00
#
_symmetry.space_group_name_H-M   'P 1'
#
loop_
_entity.id
_entity.type
_entity.pdbx_description
1 polymer ?
#
loop_
_entity_poly.entity_id
_entity_poly.type
_entity_poly.pdbx_seq_one_letter_code
_entity_poly.pdbx_strand_id
1 'polypeptide(L)'
;MKEKDLLSSFLVGNELHDSITFSKFTSYFPHTYRSSPEVKDLYRAFMNSRHQVRTRVRRNIEIEARRNPFHTSPEQELQQQEQEREQDRIMALEGFDEIVPEDMDIYMDIEDVDKHLTLDQAIYELTVAEKIYKKEIEQLEQECSAIAQEFQDLDQEVESVKVPGVPFEGINEAALASDLQSLIAMCDSLTSEAAKARE
;
A
#
# COMPACT_ATOMS: atom_id res chain seq x y z
N MET A 1 -13.54 -8.04 15.22
CA MET A 1 -12.82 -8.74 14.12
C MET A 1 -11.45 -8.09 13.96
N LYS A 2 -10.34 -8.83 14.07
CA LYS A 2 -8.97 -8.26 14.05
C LYS A 2 -8.59 -7.85 12.64
N GLU A 3 -7.91 -6.71 12.49
CA GLU A 3 -7.54 -6.12 11.19
C GLU A 3 -6.78 -7.09 10.29
N LYS A 4 -5.84 -7.87 10.84
CA LYS A 4 -5.10 -8.90 10.11
C LYS A 4 -6.02 -9.93 9.46
N ASP A 5 -7.06 -10.37 10.17
CA ASP A 5 -8.01 -11.37 9.68
C ASP A 5 -8.96 -10.76 8.64
N LEU A 6 -9.33 -9.49 8.82
CA LEU A 6 -10.09 -8.72 7.84
C LEU A 6 -9.30 -8.54 6.53
N LEU A 7 -8.06 -8.06 6.60
CA LEU A 7 -7.18 -7.88 5.44
C LEU A 7 -6.86 -9.22 4.76
N SER A 8 -6.60 -10.27 5.54
CA SER A 8 -6.33 -11.60 5.00
C SER A 8 -7.56 -12.19 4.30
N SER A 9 -8.75 -12.07 4.89
CA SER A 9 -9.99 -12.54 4.26
C SER A 9 -10.30 -11.78 2.98
N PHE A 10 -10.17 -10.45 2.99
CA PHE A 10 -10.53 -9.61 1.85
C PHE A 10 -9.53 -9.70 0.69
N LEU A 11 -8.23 -9.62 0.98
CA LEU A 11 -7.16 -9.53 -0.03
C LEU A 11 -6.61 -10.89 -0.47
N VAL A 12 -6.69 -11.91 0.40
CA VAL A 12 -6.15 -13.25 0.14
C VAL A 12 -7.23 -14.32 0.09
N GLY A 13 -8.27 -14.20 0.93
CA GLY A 13 -9.25 -15.24 1.22
C GLY A 13 -10.51 -15.21 0.35
N ASN A 14 -10.81 -14.15 -0.38
CA ASN A 14 -12.00 -14.11 -1.23
C ASN A 14 -11.83 -15.02 -2.45
N GLU A 15 -12.25 -16.27 -2.28
CA GLU A 15 -12.39 -17.29 -3.33
C GLU A 15 -13.38 -16.88 -4.43
N LEU A 16 -14.22 -15.87 -4.15
CA LEU A 16 -15.41 -15.51 -4.92
C LEU A 16 -15.14 -14.75 -6.23
N HIS A 17 -13.95 -14.17 -6.46
CA HIS A 17 -13.77 -13.26 -7.59
C HIS A 17 -12.71 -13.60 -8.63
N ASP A 18 -11.78 -14.53 -8.41
CA ASP A 18 -10.59 -14.56 -9.28
C ASP A 18 -9.88 -15.90 -9.49
N SER A 19 -10.50 -17.03 -9.12
CA SER A 19 -9.98 -18.35 -9.48
C SER A 19 -10.45 -18.76 -10.88
N ILE A 20 -9.71 -18.34 -11.91
CA ILE A 20 -9.94 -18.84 -13.27
C ILE A 20 -9.62 -20.35 -13.26
N THR A 21 -10.67 -21.17 -13.39
CA THR A 21 -10.50 -22.62 -13.56
C THR A 21 -9.78 -22.93 -14.87
N PHE A 22 -9.12 -24.09 -14.96
CA PHE A 22 -8.42 -24.47 -16.19
C PHE A 22 -9.36 -24.49 -17.41
N SER A 23 -10.62 -24.91 -17.22
CA SER A 23 -11.63 -24.87 -18.28
C SER A 23 -11.95 -23.46 -18.75
N LYS A 24 -12.01 -22.48 -17.83
CA LYS A 24 -12.23 -21.07 -18.19
C LYS A 24 -10.97 -20.46 -18.83
N PHE A 25 -9.79 -20.82 -18.33
CA PHE A 25 -8.51 -20.39 -18.89
C PHE A 25 -8.32 -20.86 -20.34
N THR A 26 -8.59 -22.15 -20.61
CA THR A 26 -8.51 -22.72 -21.96
C THR A 26 -9.54 -22.12 -22.92
N SER A 27 -10.66 -21.59 -22.41
CA SER A 27 -11.68 -20.93 -23.26
C SER A 27 -11.17 -19.67 -23.97
N TYR A 28 -10.14 -19.00 -23.42
CA TYR A 28 -9.51 -17.82 -24.02
C TYR A 28 -8.66 -18.14 -25.25
N PHE A 29 -8.33 -19.42 -25.47
CA PHE A 29 -7.54 -19.85 -26.62
C PHE A 29 -8.45 -20.30 -27.77
N PRO A 30 -8.02 -20.12 -29.04
CA PRO A 30 -8.73 -20.66 -30.20
C PRO A 30 -8.89 -22.18 -30.08
N HIS A 31 -9.98 -22.71 -30.63
CA HIS A 31 -10.38 -24.12 -30.43
C HIS A 31 -9.28 -25.13 -30.80
N THR A 32 -8.51 -24.82 -31.84
CA THR A 32 -7.37 -25.60 -32.33
C THR A 32 -6.21 -25.75 -31.33
N TYR A 33 -6.05 -24.80 -30.40
CA TYR A 33 -4.94 -24.77 -29.46
C TYR A 33 -5.33 -25.14 -28.02
N ARG A 34 -6.62 -25.34 -27.73
CA ARG A 34 -7.10 -25.62 -26.36
C ARG A 34 -6.55 -26.92 -25.77
N SER A 35 -6.28 -27.90 -26.62
CA SER A 35 -5.65 -29.18 -26.26
C SER A 35 -4.13 -29.16 -26.32
N SER A 36 -3.50 -28.03 -26.65
CA SER A 36 -2.04 -27.93 -26.68
C SER A 36 -1.47 -28.11 -25.27
N PRO A 37 -0.38 -28.89 -25.10
CA PRO A 37 0.32 -28.99 -23.82
C PRO A 37 0.84 -27.64 -23.33
N GLU A 38 1.15 -26.71 -24.24
CA GLU A 38 1.65 -25.37 -23.93
C GLU A 38 0.63 -24.54 -23.14
N VAL A 39 -0.67 -24.70 -23.43
CA VAL A 39 -1.75 -24.03 -22.71
C VAL A 39 -1.82 -24.52 -21.26
N LYS A 40 -1.49 -25.79 -21.01
CA LYS A 40 -1.39 -26.34 -19.66
C LYS A 40 -0.20 -25.78 -18.90
N ASP A 41 0.93 -25.59 -19.57
CA ASP A 41 2.13 -25.00 -18.96
C ASP A 41 1.94 -23.50 -18.68
N LEU A 42 1.27 -22.77 -19.58
CA LEU A 42 0.84 -21.39 -19.33
C LEU A 42 -0.09 -21.29 -18.12
N TYR A 43 -1.04 -22.22 -17.97
CA TYR A 43 -1.90 -22.23 -16.79
C TYR A 43 -1.13 -22.49 -15.50
N ARG A 44 -0.14 -23.39 -15.53
CA ARG A 44 0.75 -23.64 -14.38
C ARG A 44 1.56 -22.41 -14.04
N ALA A 45 2.13 -21.72 -15.04
CA ALA A 45 2.87 -20.48 -14.83
C ALA A 45 1.99 -19.38 -14.24
N PHE A 46 0.77 -19.21 -14.75
CA PHE A 46 -0.23 -18.30 -14.22
C PHE A 46 -0.57 -18.60 -12.76
N MET A 47 -0.84 -19.88 -12.44
CA MET A 47 -1.13 -20.30 -11.07
C MET A 47 0.06 -20.06 -10.13
N ASN A 48 1.27 -20.36 -10.56
CA ASN A 48 2.49 -20.11 -9.78
C ASN A 48 2.69 -18.62 -9.52
N SER A 49 2.56 -17.76 -10.54
CA SER A 49 2.64 -16.31 -10.40
C SER A 49 1.61 -15.78 -9.39
N ARG A 50 0.37 -16.26 -9.49
CA ARG A 50 -0.70 -15.93 -8.55
C ARG A 50 -0.36 -16.35 -7.11
N HIS A 51 0.18 -17.54 -6.91
CA HIS A 51 0.59 -18.01 -5.59
C HIS A 51 1.70 -17.14 -5.00
N GLN A 52 2.65 -16.71 -5.82
CA GLN A 52 3.71 -15.78 -5.40
C GLN A 52 3.14 -14.43 -4.96
N VAL A 53 2.21 -13.86 -5.75
CA VAL A 53 1.53 -12.60 -5.39
C VAL A 53 0.76 -12.74 -4.08
N ARG A 54 -0.05 -13.80 -3.91
CA ARG A 54 -0.77 -14.04 -2.65
C ARG A 54 0.17 -14.20 -1.45
N THR A 55 1.32 -14.85 -1.66
CA THR A 55 2.33 -15.01 -0.61
C THR A 55 2.97 -13.67 -0.24
N ARG A 56 3.25 -12.82 -1.23
CA ARG A 56 3.75 -11.46 -1.01
C ARG A 56 2.73 -10.60 -0.27
N VAL A 57 1.47 -10.62 -0.68
CA VAL A 57 0.38 -9.90 -0.01
C VAL A 57 0.22 -10.39 1.43
N ARG A 58 0.25 -11.70 1.69
CA ARG A 58 0.20 -12.23 3.07
C ARG A 58 1.35 -11.71 3.93
N ARG A 59 2.59 -11.74 3.41
CA ARG A 59 3.75 -11.18 4.12
C ARG A 59 3.57 -9.67 4.39
N ASN A 60 3.07 -8.92 3.42
CA ASN A 60 2.83 -7.49 3.61
C ASN A 60 1.76 -7.22 4.67
N ILE A 61 0.68 -8.00 4.68
CA ILE A 61 -0.36 -7.93 5.73
C ILE A 61 0.26 -8.21 7.10
N GLU A 62 1.16 -9.20 7.22
CA GLU A 62 1.84 -9.47 8.49
C GLU A 62 2.75 -8.31 8.94
N ILE A 63 3.44 -7.66 8.00
CA ILE A 63 4.31 -6.50 8.29
C ILE A 63 3.47 -5.31 8.74
N GLU A 64 2.40 -4.98 8.00
CA GLU A 64 1.53 -3.86 8.33
C GLU A 64 0.76 -4.11 9.63
N ALA A 65 0.27 -5.34 9.83
CA ALA A 65 -0.34 -5.73 11.10
C ALA A 65 0.64 -5.46 12.25
N ARG A 66 1.91 -5.89 12.16
CA ARG A 66 2.91 -5.63 13.21
C ARG A 66 3.28 -4.15 13.39
N ARG A 67 3.11 -3.34 12.34
CA ARG A 67 3.38 -1.90 12.37
C ARG A 67 2.25 -1.13 13.04
N ASN A 68 1.05 -1.71 13.11
CA ASN A 68 -0.07 -1.11 13.83
C ASN A 68 0.25 -1.05 15.35
N PRO A 69 0.20 0.13 15.99
CA PRO A 69 0.42 0.29 17.43
C PRO A 69 -0.57 -0.49 18.31
N PHE A 70 -1.70 -0.94 17.75
CA PHE A 70 -2.67 -1.80 18.44
C PHE A 70 -2.45 -3.31 18.21
N HIS A 71 -1.33 -3.70 17.60
CA HIS A 71 -1.03 -5.10 17.35
C HIS A 71 -0.58 -5.81 18.63
N THR A 72 -1.54 -6.46 19.28
CA THR A 72 -1.31 -7.37 20.40
C THR A 72 -0.40 -8.51 19.91
N SER A 73 0.76 -8.70 20.56
CA SER A 73 1.64 -9.81 20.20
C SER A 73 0.94 -11.14 20.47
N PRO A 74 1.29 -12.25 19.78
CA PRO A 74 0.69 -13.57 20.05
C PRO A 74 0.81 -14.00 21.53
N GLU A 75 1.87 -13.54 22.21
CA GLU A 75 2.09 -13.78 23.65
C GLU A 75 1.14 -12.94 24.52
N GLN A 76 0.87 -11.70 24.14
CA GLN A 76 -0.12 -10.85 24.80
C GLN A 76 -1.55 -11.34 24.54
N GLU A 77 -1.82 -11.91 23.36
CA GLU A 77 -3.11 -12.53 23.05
C GLU A 77 -3.36 -13.78 23.90
N LEU A 78 -2.34 -14.60 24.11
CA LEU A 78 -2.40 -15.75 25.03
C LEU A 78 -2.63 -15.30 26.47
N GLN A 79 -1.94 -14.26 26.94
CA GLN A 79 -2.14 -13.71 28.28
C GLN A 79 -3.53 -13.08 28.46
N GLN A 80 -4.06 -12.37 27.46
CA GLN A 80 -5.42 -11.82 27.53
C GLN A 80 -6.47 -12.93 27.56
N GLN A 81 -6.29 -13.97 26.75
CA GLN A 81 -7.22 -15.10 26.74
C GLN A 81 -7.13 -15.95 28.02
N GLU A 82 -5.96 -16.04 28.65
CA GLU A 82 -5.82 -16.65 29.98
C GLU A 82 -6.44 -15.79 31.07
N GLN A 83 -6.32 -14.46 30.99
CA GLN A 83 -6.95 -13.52 31.93
C GLN A 83 -8.48 -13.52 31.81
N GLU A 84 -9.04 -13.54 30.61
CA GLU A 84 -10.49 -13.67 30.38
C GLU A 84 -11.02 -14.97 30.98
N ARG A 85 -10.35 -16.11 30.74
CA ARG A 85 -10.76 -17.40 31.34
C ARG A 85 -10.66 -17.41 32.86
N GLU A 86 -9.69 -16.70 33.42
CA GLU A 86 -9.55 -16.59 34.87
C GLU A 86 -10.60 -15.64 35.47
N GLN A 87 -10.95 -14.56 34.78
CA GLN A 87 -12.06 -13.68 35.18
C GLN A 87 -13.42 -14.39 35.12
N ASP A 88 -13.69 -15.17 34.07
CA ASP A 88 -14.90 -16.01 33.98
C ASP A 88 -14.98 -17.01 35.13
N ARG A 89 -13.83 -17.58 35.52
CA ARG A 89 -13.75 -18.47 36.67
C ARG A 89 -14.00 -17.76 37.99
N ILE A 90 -13.48 -16.55 38.17
CA ILE A 90 -13.70 -15.74 39.38
C ILE A 90 -15.19 -15.34 39.47
N MET A 91 -15.81 -14.88 38.37
CA MET A 91 -17.24 -14.56 38.32
C MET A 91 -18.11 -15.79 38.64
N ALA A 92 -17.75 -16.97 38.14
CA ALA A 92 -18.45 -18.22 38.47
C ALA A 92 -18.24 -18.68 39.93
N LEU A 93 -17.14 -18.28 40.59
CA LEU A 93 -16.84 -18.63 41.98
C LEU A 93 -17.47 -17.66 42.99
N GLU A 94 -17.64 -16.38 42.61
CA GLU A 94 -18.18 -15.32 43.47
C GLU A 94 -19.71 -15.27 43.53
N GLY A 95 -20.42 -16.13 42.79
CA GLY A 95 -21.86 -16.31 42.95
C GLY A 95 -22.68 -15.05 42.68
N PHE A 96 -22.24 -14.21 41.74
CA PHE A 96 -23.08 -13.14 41.20
C PHE A 96 -24.18 -13.76 40.34
N ASP A 97 -25.26 -14.15 41.01
CA ASP A 97 -26.52 -14.49 40.37
C ASP A 97 -27.02 -13.25 39.61
N GLU A 98 -27.36 -13.48 38.35
CA GLU A 98 -27.87 -12.52 37.38
C GLU A 98 -29.15 -11.85 37.93
N ILE A 99 -29.03 -10.67 38.55
CA ILE A 99 -30.18 -9.84 38.85
C ILE A 99 -30.60 -9.18 37.54
N VAL A 100 -31.46 -9.84 36.79
CA VAL A 100 -32.22 -9.25 35.68
C VAL A 100 -33.23 -8.26 36.28
N PRO A 101 -33.11 -6.94 36.05
CA PRO A 101 -34.18 -6.02 36.40
C PRO A 101 -35.27 -6.17 35.35
N GLU A 102 -36.36 -6.85 35.71
CA GLU A 102 -37.64 -6.73 35.01
C GLU A 102 -38.07 -5.25 35.05
N ASP A 103 -38.50 -4.73 33.90
CA ASP A 103 -39.01 -3.37 33.65
C ASP A 103 -37.97 -2.29 33.25
N MET A 104 -37.41 -2.39 32.04
CA MET A 104 -36.93 -1.22 31.28
C MET A 104 -37.02 -1.46 29.76
N ASP A 105 -38.24 -1.72 29.29
CA ASP A 105 -38.57 -1.54 27.87
C ASP A 105 -38.62 -0.03 27.55
N ILE A 106 -37.57 0.50 26.91
CA ILE A 106 -37.63 1.59 25.91
C ILE A 106 -36.25 1.70 25.23
N TYR A 107 -36.20 1.23 23.98
CA TYR A 107 -35.30 1.63 22.89
C TYR A 107 -33.79 1.73 23.17
N MET A 108 -33.06 0.65 22.93
CA MET A 108 -31.87 0.62 22.07
C MET A 108 -31.43 -0.84 21.90
N ASP A 109 -31.55 -1.38 20.69
CA ASP A 109 -30.77 -2.55 20.28
C ASP A 109 -29.29 -2.15 20.35
N ILE A 110 -28.62 -2.44 21.47
CA ILE A 110 -27.16 -2.42 21.60
C ILE A 110 -26.75 -3.86 21.91
N GLU A 111 -26.47 -4.63 20.86
CA GLU A 111 -25.71 -5.88 20.94
C GLU A 111 -24.21 -5.61 21.21
N ASP A 112 -23.87 -4.63 22.04
CA ASP A 112 -22.50 -4.09 22.21
C ASP A 112 -22.22 -3.61 23.65
N VAL A 113 -22.84 -4.24 24.66
CA VAL A 113 -22.73 -3.79 26.07
C VAL A 113 -21.37 -4.11 26.72
N ASP A 114 -20.47 -4.86 26.08
CA ASP A 114 -19.28 -5.38 26.78
C ASP A 114 -17.95 -4.67 26.44
N LYS A 115 -17.97 -3.35 26.23
CA LYS A 115 -16.74 -2.59 25.89
C LYS A 115 -16.60 -1.20 26.46
N HIS A 116 -17.28 -0.89 27.56
CA HIS A 116 -17.05 0.37 28.26
C HIS A 116 -15.86 0.22 29.22
N LEU A 117 -14.68 0.65 28.78
CA LEU A 117 -13.51 0.84 29.65
C LEU A 117 -13.92 1.69 30.86
N THR A 118 -13.46 1.29 32.05
CA THR A 118 -13.59 2.16 33.21
C THR A 118 -12.78 3.44 32.99
N LEU A 119 -13.17 4.54 33.64
CA LEU A 119 -12.49 5.83 33.47
C LEU A 119 -10.97 5.73 33.74
N ASP A 120 -10.58 4.94 34.75
CA ASP A 120 -9.17 4.72 35.08
C ASP A 120 -8.43 3.92 34.00
N GLN A 121 -9.08 2.92 33.40
CA GLN A 121 -8.53 2.16 32.27
C GLN A 121 -8.38 3.06 31.03
N ALA A 122 -9.39 3.88 30.73
CA ALA A 122 -9.34 4.82 29.63
C ALA A 122 -8.23 5.88 29.82
N ILE A 123 -8.08 6.42 31.04
CA ILE A 123 -7.00 7.36 31.36
C ILE A 123 -5.63 6.69 31.19
N TYR A 124 -5.47 5.46 31.65
CA TYR A 124 -4.23 4.71 31.49
C TYR A 124 -3.89 4.49 30.02
N GLU A 125 -4.84 3.99 29.22
CA GLU A 125 -4.66 3.76 27.78
C GLU A 125 -4.32 5.06 27.03
N LEU A 126 -5.03 6.15 27.32
CA LEU A 126 -4.75 7.46 26.71
C LEU A 126 -3.36 7.98 27.09
N THR A 127 -2.91 7.78 28.33
CA THR A 127 -1.57 8.18 28.77
C THR A 127 -0.47 7.37 28.06
N VAL A 128 -0.71 6.09 27.82
CA VAL A 128 0.21 5.23 27.06
C VAL A 128 0.25 5.68 25.60
N ALA A 129 -0.92 5.88 24.98
CA ALA A 129 -1.04 6.36 23.61
C ALA A 129 -0.35 7.73 23.42
N GLU A 130 -0.53 8.66 24.36
CA GLU A 130 0.14 9.97 24.31
C GLU A 130 1.67 9.83 24.27
N LYS A 131 2.24 8.95 25.10
CA LYS A 131 3.70 8.72 25.11
C LYS A 131 4.19 8.09 23.81
N ILE A 132 3.43 7.16 23.24
CA ILE A 132 3.76 6.51 21.98
C ILE A 132 3.79 7.56 20.86
N TYR A 133 2.72 8.35 20.73
CA TYR A 133 2.62 9.36 19.67
C TYR A 133 3.66 10.47 19.82
N LYS A 134 4.01 10.91 21.05
CA LYS A 134 5.11 11.86 21.24
C LYS A 134 6.43 11.32 20.71
N LYS A 135 6.74 10.05 20.98
CA LYS A 135 7.96 9.42 20.48
C LYS A 135 7.95 9.28 18.95
N GLU A 136 6.79 8.94 18.38
CA GLU A 136 6.64 8.84 16.91
C GLU A 136 6.80 10.21 16.24
N ILE A 137 6.24 11.27 16.82
CA ILE A 137 6.44 12.65 16.35
C ILE A 137 7.93 13.02 16.38
N GLU A 138 8.63 12.75 17.49
CA GLU A 138 10.07 13.03 17.60
C GLU A 138 10.89 12.27 16.54
N GLN A 139 10.52 11.02 16.25
CA GLN A 139 11.17 10.24 15.20
C GLN A 139 10.90 10.81 13.81
N LEU A 140 9.66 11.17 13.50
CA LEU A 140 9.29 11.77 12.22
C LEU A 140 9.97 13.13 12.02
N GLU A 141 10.07 13.95 13.06
CA GLU A 141 10.80 15.22 13.01
C GLU A 141 12.29 15.02 12.71
N GLN A 142 12.91 13.99 13.30
CA GLN A 142 14.30 13.63 13.00
C GLN A 142 14.48 13.16 11.56
N GLU A 143 13.59 12.30 11.07
CA GLU A 143 13.61 11.82 9.69
C GLU A 143 13.39 12.97 8.69
N CYS A 144 12.44 13.87 8.95
CA CYS A 144 12.22 15.06 8.13
C CYS A 144 13.44 15.98 8.11
N SER A 145 14.10 16.17 9.25
CA SER A 145 15.33 16.97 9.35
C SER A 145 16.48 16.33 8.56
N ALA A 146 16.64 15.01 8.67
CA ALA A 146 17.65 14.27 7.91
C ALA A 146 17.43 14.38 6.39
N ILE A 147 16.19 14.18 5.93
CA ILE A 147 15.82 14.33 4.53
C ILE A 147 16.06 15.76 4.04
N ALA A 148 15.67 16.78 4.81
CA ALA A 148 15.91 18.16 4.44
C ALA A 148 17.41 18.48 4.30
N GLN A 149 18.24 17.88 5.16
CA GLN A 149 19.68 18.02 5.09
C GLN A 149 20.27 17.30 3.87
N GLU A 150 19.80 16.09 3.54
CA GLU A 150 20.18 15.39 2.30
C GLU A 150 19.84 16.21 1.04
N PHE A 151 18.65 16.84 1.01
CA PHE A 151 18.30 17.74 -0.10
C PHE A 151 19.23 18.94 -0.19
N GLN A 152 19.59 19.54 0.94
CA GLN A 152 20.50 20.68 0.97
C GLN A 152 21.92 20.30 0.53
N ASP A 153 22.38 19.10 0.88
CA ASP A 153 23.66 18.56 0.45
C ASP A 153 23.65 18.24 -1.06
N LEU A 154 22.55 17.68 -1.58
CA LEU A 154 22.38 17.43 -3.00
C LEU A 154 22.33 18.73 -3.82
N ASP A 155 21.66 19.77 -3.31
CA ASP A 155 21.60 21.07 -3.96
C ASP A 155 22.99 21.72 -4.04
N GLN A 156 23.78 21.62 -2.95
CA GLN A 156 25.20 22.02 -2.96
C GLN A 156 26.03 21.19 -3.94
N GLU A 157 25.80 19.89 -4.03
CA GLU A 157 26.49 19.01 -4.99
C GLU A 157 26.15 19.42 -6.43
N VAL A 158 24.88 19.68 -6.74
CA VAL A 158 24.43 20.13 -8.07
C VAL A 158 24.97 21.53 -8.41
N GLU A 159 25.01 22.47 -7.46
CA GLU A 159 25.65 23.76 -7.65
C GLU A 159 27.17 23.63 -7.87
N SER A 160 27.82 22.66 -7.23
CA SER A 160 29.25 22.38 -7.39
C SER A 160 29.58 21.74 -8.74
N VAL A 161 28.62 21.02 -9.34
CA VAL A 161 28.67 20.58 -10.73
C VAL A 161 28.48 21.80 -11.63
N LYS A 162 29.57 22.56 -11.79
CA LYS A 162 29.74 23.42 -12.96
C LYS A 162 29.72 22.49 -14.16
N VAL A 163 28.55 22.38 -14.82
CA VAL A 163 28.49 21.95 -16.21
C VAL A 163 29.59 22.74 -16.92
N PRO A 164 30.59 22.09 -17.54
CA PRO A 164 31.57 22.82 -18.31
C PRO A 164 30.77 23.56 -19.37
N GLY A 165 30.57 24.85 -19.15
CA GLY A 165 30.34 25.79 -20.24
C GLY A 165 31.62 25.72 -21.04
N VAL A 166 31.73 24.72 -21.91
CA VAL A 166 32.69 24.76 -23.00
C VAL A 166 32.31 26.06 -23.70
N PRO A 167 33.16 27.09 -23.68
CA PRO A 167 32.96 28.15 -24.63
C PRO A 167 33.13 27.45 -25.97
N PHE A 168 32.07 27.35 -26.76
CA PHE A 168 32.15 26.91 -28.14
C PHE A 168 32.91 28.00 -28.93
N GLU A 169 34.22 28.14 -28.67
CA GLU A 169 35.16 28.87 -29.50
C GLU A 169 35.28 28.08 -30.81
N GLY A 170 34.40 28.37 -31.76
CA GLY A 170 34.47 27.75 -33.08
C GLY A 170 33.19 27.82 -33.90
N ILE A 171 32.04 28.06 -33.27
CA ILE A 171 30.82 28.33 -34.03
C ILE A 171 30.72 29.84 -34.21
N ASN A 172 31.14 30.30 -35.38
CA ASN A 172 30.83 31.67 -35.80
C ASN A 172 29.30 31.77 -35.87
N GLU A 173 28.70 32.37 -34.84
CA GLU A 173 27.25 32.43 -34.64
C GLU A 173 26.53 33.01 -35.86
N ALA A 174 27.20 33.90 -36.59
CA ALA A 174 26.74 34.43 -37.87
C ALA A 174 26.68 33.37 -38.99
N ALA A 175 27.65 32.45 -39.04
CA ALA A 175 27.65 31.35 -40.00
C ALA A 175 26.57 30.31 -39.67
N LEU A 176 26.40 29.96 -38.39
CA LEU A 176 25.34 29.05 -37.96
C LEU A 176 23.95 29.63 -38.21
N ALA A 177 23.75 30.93 -37.93
CA ALA A 177 22.50 31.62 -38.23
C ALA A 177 22.21 31.65 -39.73
N SER A 178 23.24 31.85 -40.57
CA SER A 178 23.13 31.80 -42.03
C SER A 178 22.76 30.40 -42.53
N ASP A 179 23.40 29.35 -41.99
CA ASP A 179 23.13 27.97 -42.39
C ASP A 179 21.73 27.52 -41.98
N LEU A 180 21.26 27.92 -40.80
CA LEU A 180 19.89 27.69 -40.35
C LEU A 180 18.88 28.43 -41.23
N GLN A 181 19.15 29.67 -41.61
CA GLN A 181 18.28 30.40 -42.54
C GLN A 181 18.25 29.76 -43.94
N SER A 182 19.38 29.25 -44.42
CA SER A 182 19.46 28.54 -45.69
C SER A 182 18.64 27.24 -45.66
N LEU A 183 18.70 26.51 -44.53
CA LEU A 183 17.91 25.30 -44.32
C LEU A 183 16.41 25.58 -44.27
N ILE A 184 16.00 26.66 -43.58
CA ILE A 184 14.59 27.11 -43.54
C ILE A 184 14.11 27.46 -44.96
N ALA A 185 14.90 28.22 -45.72
CA ALA A 185 14.54 28.58 -47.10
C ALA A 185 14.42 27.36 -48.02
N MET A 186 15.27 26.34 -47.86
CA MET A 186 15.14 25.08 -48.61
C MET A 186 13.88 24.30 -48.23
N CYS A 187 13.53 24.26 -46.94
CA CYS A 187 12.29 23.62 -46.49
C CYS A 187 11.04 24.35 -47.01
N ASP A 188 11.06 25.67 -47.05
CA ASP A 188 9.96 26.49 -47.60
C ASP A 188 9.84 26.32 -49.13
N SER A 189 10.97 26.17 -49.85
CA SER A 189 10.91 25.91 -51.30
C SER A 189 10.31 24.54 -51.59
N LEU A 190 10.75 23.50 -50.88
CA LEU A 190 10.25 22.12 -51.05
C LEU A 190 8.77 22.00 -50.72
N THR A 191 8.30 22.70 -49.69
CA THR A 191 6.88 22.72 -49.32
C THR A 191 6.05 23.51 -50.31
N SER A 192 6.58 24.60 -50.88
CA SER A 192 5.90 25.37 -51.93
C SER A 192 5.83 24.66 -53.29
N GLU A 193 6.86 23.91 -53.67
CA GLU A 193 6.85 23.07 -54.88
C GLU A 193 5.91 21.88 -54.73
N ALA A 194 5.89 21.24 -53.56
CA ALA A 194 4.94 20.18 -53.24
C ALA A 194 3.48 20.66 -53.23
N ALA A 195 3.23 21.94 -52.91
CA ALA A 195 1.91 22.56 -52.99
C ALA A 195 1.48 22.86 -54.43
N LYS A 196 2.41 23.33 -55.30
CA LYS A 196 2.13 23.62 -56.72
C LYS A 196 1.96 22.38 -57.59
N ALA A 197 2.57 21.25 -57.23
CA ALA A 197 2.41 19.99 -57.95
C ALA A 197 1.06 19.27 -57.71
N ARG A 198 0.18 19.84 -56.86
CA ARG A 198 -1.12 19.30 -56.49
C ARG A 198 -2.32 20.12 -57.02
N GLU A 199 -2.09 21.22 -57.73
CA GLU A 199 -3.08 21.93 -58.56
C GLU A 199 -3.01 21.47 -60.01
#